data_AF-A0A2T3MBA6-F1
#
_entry.id   AF-A0A2T3MBA6-F1
#
_cell.length_a   1.000
_cell.length_b   1.000
_cell.length_c   1.000
_cell.angle_alpha   90.00
_cell.angle_beta   90.00
_cell.angle_gamma   90.00
#
_symmetry.space_group_name_H-M   'P 1'
#
loop_
_entity.id
_entity.type
_entity.pdbx_description
1 polymer ?
#
loop_
_entity_poly.entity_id
_entity_poly.type
_entity_poly.pdbx_seq_one_letter_code
_entity_poly.pdbx_strand_id
1 'polypeptide(L)'
;MNIKTSVIIAGVIFTSMSAPSWAETNLQTPSNVEILATKAVYLKNTQHQVTLPAGQQQLLVRFDSPENPHSTGQTMGFVHSAPVLLHFNLDDQATVTVKIPRLDTPQEINRFAKQPYFKLYNDDGSQLAVEQKVISMTGSPLLTDYNQLLNESVGATVVPVTMVKNTQEPHAVNPAVTQIDTTHLTAQQTDQLLQQLYQQANKAQRKNFIRWALEL
;
A
#
# COMPACT_ATOMS: atom_id res chain seq x y z
N MET A 1 -74.41 -28.68 -16.84
CA MET A 1 -73.32 -28.95 -15.89
C MET A 1 -72.11 -28.20 -16.41
N ASN A 2 -71.86 -26.98 -15.92
CA ASN A 2 -70.87 -26.06 -16.53
C ASN A 2 -69.81 -25.75 -15.47
N ILE A 3 -68.61 -26.29 -15.67
CA ILE A 3 -67.49 -26.17 -14.74
C ILE A 3 -66.78 -24.84 -15.04
N LYS A 4 -66.72 -23.95 -14.04
CA LYS A 4 -65.94 -22.71 -14.08
C LYS A 4 -64.51 -23.03 -13.64
N THR A 5 -63.56 -22.96 -14.57
CA THR A 5 -62.12 -23.03 -14.28
C THR A 5 -61.58 -21.66 -13.92
N SER A 6 -61.25 -21.47 -12.63
CA SER A 6 -60.51 -20.30 -12.15
C SER A 6 -59.01 -20.50 -12.38
N VAL A 7 -58.39 -19.59 -13.12
CA VAL A 7 -56.93 -19.54 -13.30
C VAL A 7 -56.34 -18.69 -12.17
N ILE A 8 -55.47 -19.29 -11.35
CA ILE A 8 -54.67 -18.59 -10.34
C ILE A 8 -53.36 -18.17 -11.02
N ILE A 9 -53.17 -16.87 -11.22
CA ILE A 9 -51.91 -16.29 -11.70
C ILE A 9 -51.03 -16.06 -10.48
N ALA A 10 -50.07 -16.95 -10.25
CA ALA A 10 -49.03 -16.76 -9.24
C ALA A 10 -47.97 -15.80 -9.81
N GLY A 11 -47.95 -14.56 -9.31
CA GLY A 11 -46.94 -13.56 -9.64
C GLY A 11 -45.58 -13.93 -9.02
N VAL A 12 -44.59 -14.20 -9.87
CA VAL A 12 -43.20 -14.37 -9.46
C VAL A 12 -42.61 -12.97 -9.26
N ILE A 13 -42.36 -12.61 -8.00
CA ILE A 13 -41.63 -11.39 -7.64
C ILE A 13 -40.15 -11.67 -7.87
N PHE A 14 -39.60 -11.12 -8.95
CA PHE A 14 -38.18 -11.16 -9.27
C PHE A 14 -37.49 -10.03 -8.49
N THR A 15 -36.99 -10.33 -7.28
CA THR A 15 -36.13 -9.41 -6.53
C THR A 15 -34.78 -9.30 -7.24
N SER A 16 -34.61 -8.22 -8.00
CA SER A 16 -33.35 -7.79 -8.60
C SER A 16 -32.37 -7.39 -7.50
N MET A 17 -31.45 -8.29 -7.16
CA MET A 17 -30.31 -7.95 -6.30
C MET A 17 -29.38 -7.02 -7.08
N SER A 18 -29.36 -5.75 -6.69
CA SER A 18 -28.38 -4.78 -7.19
C SER A 18 -27.04 -5.09 -6.51
N ALA A 19 -26.12 -5.74 -7.23
CA ALA A 19 -24.75 -5.88 -6.75
C ALA A 19 -24.07 -4.50 -6.79
N PRO A 20 -23.32 -4.09 -5.75
CA PRO A 20 -22.51 -2.90 -5.83
C PRO A 20 -21.44 -3.12 -6.92
N SER A 21 -21.47 -2.33 -7.99
CA SER A 21 -20.38 -2.26 -8.95
C SER A 21 -19.22 -1.51 -8.30
N TRP A 22 -18.20 -2.23 -7.86
CA TRP A 22 -16.96 -1.59 -7.44
C TRP A 22 -16.26 -1.09 -8.70
N ALA A 23 -16.05 0.21 -8.74
CA ALA A 23 -15.24 0.84 -9.75
C ALA A 23 -13.79 0.34 -9.65
N GLU A 24 -13.27 -0.14 -10.77
CA GLU A 24 -11.90 -0.60 -10.92
C GLU A 24 -11.12 0.44 -11.72
N THR A 25 -10.07 0.99 -11.11
CA THR A 25 -9.20 1.99 -11.71
C THR A 25 -7.91 1.33 -12.19
N ASN A 26 -7.56 1.60 -13.44
CA ASN A 26 -6.32 1.10 -13.99
C ASN A 26 -5.15 2.05 -13.67
N LEU A 27 -4.20 1.60 -12.85
CA LEU A 27 -2.97 2.35 -12.58
C LEU A 27 -1.88 1.95 -13.57
N GLN A 28 -1.25 2.93 -14.22
CA GLN A 28 -0.20 2.74 -15.21
C GLN A 28 1.06 3.50 -14.84
N THR A 29 2.22 2.94 -15.18
CA THR A 29 3.54 3.53 -14.96
C THR A 29 4.32 3.60 -16.27
N PRO A 30 5.24 4.56 -16.41
CA PRO A 30 6.16 4.58 -17.54
C PRO A 30 7.12 3.38 -17.47
N SER A 31 7.79 3.07 -18.57
CA SER A 31 8.71 1.94 -18.68
C SER A 31 9.88 1.95 -17.70
N ASN A 32 10.21 3.11 -17.14
CA ASN A 32 11.28 3.29 -16.16
C ASN A 32 10.78 3.35 -14.71
N VAL A 33 9.54 2.93 -14.47
CA VAL A 33 8.96 2.82 -13.13
C VAL A 33 8.25 1.48 -13.02
N GLU A 34 8.64 0.67 -12.06
CA GLU A 34 8.02 -0.62 -11.79
C GLU A 34 7.12 -0.55 -10.55
N ILE A 35 5.98 -1.22 -10.63
CA ILE A 35 5.12 -1.54 -9.48
C ILE A 35 5.64 -2.83 -8.86
N LEU A 36 6.11 -2.74 -7.62
CA LEU A 36 6.74 -3.85 -6.92
C LEU A 36 5.72 -4.69 -6.13
N ALA A 37 4.76 -4.03 -5.48
CA ALA A 37 3.70 -4.68 -4.71
C ALA A 37 2.53 -3.72 -4.50
N THR A 38 1.33 -4.26 -4.30
CA THR A 38 0.15 -3.46 -3.93
C THR A 38 -0.59 -4.12 -2.76
N LYS A 39 -1.31 -3.31 -1.98
CA LYS A 39 -2.09 -3.83 -0.84
C LYS A 39 -3.39 -4.48 -1.29
N ALA A 40 -4.01 -3.96 -2.35
CA ALA A 40 -5.29 -4.43 -2.86
C ALA A 40 -5.18 -5.71 -3.71
N VAL A 41 -4.08 -5.85 -4.46
CA VAL A 41 -3.86 -6.97 -5.38
C VAL A 41 -2.47 -7.57 -5.18
N TYR A 42 -2.43 -8.88 -4.98
CA TYR A 42 -1.16 -9.60 -4.86
C TYR A 42 -0.42 -9.65 -6.20
N LEU A 43 0.84 -9.20 -6.21
CA LEU A 43 1.70 -9.25 -7.39
C LEU A 43 2.74 -10.36 -7.24
N LYS A 44 2.80 -11.29 -8.20
CA LYS A 44 3.83 -12.34 -8.24
C LYS A 44 5.17 -11.81 -8.75
N ASN A 45 5.13 -10.88 -9.71
CA ASN A 45 6.28 -10.22 -10.33
C ASN A 45 6.02 -8.71 -10.38
N THR A 46 7.06 -7.93 -10.66
CA THR A 46 6.92 -6.51 -10.96
C THR A 46 6.04 -6.31 -12.19
N GLN A 47 5.29 -5.22 -12.21
CA GLN A 47 4.37 -4.87 -13.30
C GLN A 47 4.46 -3.38 -13.63
N HIS A 48 4.07 -2.99 -14.83
CA HIS A 48 3.90 -1.57 -15.17
C HIS A 48 2.44 -1.09 -15.09
N GLN A 49 1.51 -2.02 -14.90
CA GLN A 49 0.09 -1.74 -14.88
C GLN A 49 -0.61 -2.68 -13.89
N VAL A 50 -1.57 -2.15 -13.16
CA VAL A 50 -2.39 -2.92 -12.22
C VAL A 50 -3.76 -2.29 -12.10
N THR A 51 -4.80 -3.12 -12.02
CA THR A 51 -6.15 -2.68 -11.73
C THR A 51 -6.36 -2.66 -10.22
N LEU A 52 -6.78 -1.52 -9.68
CA LEU A 52 -7.00 -1.29 -8.25
C LEU A 52 -8.46 -0.92 -7.99
N PRO A 53 -9.06 -1.39 -6.89
CA PRO A 53 -10.39 -0.94 -6.51
C PRO A 53 -10.36 0.53 -6.10
N ALA A 54 -11.52 1.20 -6.14
CA ALA A 54 -11.68 2.51 -5.51
C ALA A 54 -11.36 2.47 -4.00
N GLY A 55 -10.97 3.63 -3.46
CA GLY A 55 -10.62 3.85 -2.06
C GLY A 55 -9.13 4.00 -1.83
N GLN A 56 -8.72 3.89 -0.56
CA GLN A 56 -7.33 4.08 -0.15
C GLN A 56 -6.43 2.98 -0.69
N GLN A 57 -5.41 3.40 -1.44
CA GLN A 57 -4.41 2.54 -2.02
C GLN A 57 -3.06 2.72 -1.37
N GLN A 58 -2.34 1.61 -1.27
CA GLN A 58 -0.95 1.55 -0.83
C GLN A 58 -0.19 0.62 -1.76
N LEU A 59 0.91 1.09 -2.30
CA LEU A 59 1.75 0.30 -3.19
C LEU A 59 3.20 0.75 -3.14
N LEU A 60 4.09 -0.16 -3.51
CA LEU A 60 5.50 0.10 -3.67
C LEU A 60 5.82 0.29 -5.15
N VAL A 61 6.52 1.37 -5.48
CA VAL A 61 7.13 1.58 -6.80
C VAL A 61 8.63 1.73 -6.69
N ARG A 62 9.31 1.51 -7.81
CA ARG A 62 10.75 1.78 -7.94
C ARG A 62 11.04 2.38 -9.29
N PHE A 63 11.97 3.31 -9.33
CA PHE A 63 12.53 3.82 -10.57
C PHE A 63 13.65 2.89 -11.04
N ASP A 64 13.60 2.53 -12.32
CA ASP A 64 14.53 1.64 -12.99
C ASP A 64 14.90 2.21 -14.35
N SER A 65 16.16 2.56 -14.57
CA SER A 65 16.55 3.24 -15.81
C SER A 65 17.98 2.93 -16.23
N PRO A 66 18.26 2.87 -17.54
CA PRO A 66 19.63 2.90 -18.04
C PRO A 66 20.35 4.15 -17.56
N GLU A 67 21.59 4.02 -17.11
CA GLU A 67 22.41 5.11 -16.61
C GLU A 67 22.66 6.20 -17.67
N ASN A 68 22.67 5.82 -18.95
CA ASN A 68 22.77 6.75 -20.06
C ASN A 68 21.74 6.40 -21.14
N PRO A 69 20.56 7.04 -21.17
CA PRO A 69 19.47 6.66 -22.06
C PRO A 69 19.78 6.89 -23.54
N HIS A 70 20.81 7.67 -23.86
CA HIS A 70 21.19 8.02 -25.23
C HIS A 70 22.44 7.27 -25.72
N SER A 71 23.04 6.40 -24.88
CA SER A 71 24.23 5.66 -25.27
C SER A 71 23.88 4.47 -26.17
N THR A 72 24.57 4.36 -27.29
CA THR A 72 24.53 3.20 -28.20
C THR A 72 25.64 2.19 -27.90
N GLY A 73 26.38 2.38 -26.80
CA GLY A 73 27.49 1.52 -26.38
C GLY A 73 27.03 0.20 -25.76
N GLN A 74 27.91 -0.80 -25.77
CA GLN A 74 27.62 -2.20 -25.38
C GLN A 74 27.42 -2.42 -23.86
N THR A 75 27.60 -1.40 -23.03
CA THR A 75 27.38 -1.51 -21.57
C THR A 75 26.45 -0.39 -21.12
N MET A 76 25.15 -0.70 -21.10
CA MET A 76 24.16 0.11 -20.40
C MET A 76 24.22 -0.29 -18.93
N GLY A 77 24.89 0.49 -18.10
CA GLY A 77 24.69 0.40 -16.65
C GLY A 77 23.21 0.65 -16.34
N PHE A 78 22.67 0.01 -15.31
CA PHE A 78 21.32 0.27 -14.82
C PHE A 78 21.38 0.91 -13.44
N VAL A 79 20.50 1.89 -13.23
CA VAL A 79 20.36 2.59 -11.97
C VAL A 79 18.97 2.29 -11.43
N HIS A 80 18.93 1.76 -10.22
CA HIS A 80 17.70 1.46 -9.50
C HIS A 80 17.58 2.38 -8.28
N SER A 81 16.39 2.92 -8.03
CA SER A 81 16.12 3.62 -6.78
C SER A 81 15.82 2.64 -5.63
N ALA A 82 15.83 3.15 -4.40
CA ALA A 82 15.13 2.48 -3.32
C ALA A 82 13.60 2.44 -3.62
N PRO A 83 12.86 1.43 -3.12
CA PRO A 83 11.41 1.41 -3.23
C PRO A 83 10.78 2.61 -2.53
N VAL A 84 9.69 3.11 -3.09
CA VAL A 84 8.89 4.19 -2.53
C VAL A 84 7.49 3.68 -2.27
N LEU A 85 7.05 3.81 -1.03
CA LEU A 85 5.67 3.60 -0.63
C LEU A 85 4.86 4.81 -1.06
N LEU A 86 3.85 4.57 -1.89
CA LEU A 86 2.84 5.54 -2.26
C LEU A 86 1.55 5.25 -1.49
N HIS A 87 1.00 6.28 -0.88
CA HIS A 87 -0.33 6.26 -0.27
C HIS A 87 -1.19 7.35 -0.91
N PHE A 88 -2.34 6.96 -1.45
CA PHE A 88 -3.25 7.85 -2.16
C PHE A 88 -4.67 7.28 -2.13
N ASN A 89 -5.66 8.09 -2.47
CA ASN A 89 -7.04 7.65 -2.58
C ASN A 89 -7.46 7.62 -4.05
N LEU A 90 -8.10 6.54 -4.48
CA LEU A 90 -8.68 6.44 -5.81
C LEU A 90 -10.18 6.64 -5.73
N ASP A 91 -10.68 7.58 -6.51
CA ASP A 91 -12.10 7.68 -6.80
C ASP A 91 -12.48 6.74 -7.95
N ASP A 92 -13.75 6.76 -8.37
CA ASP A 92 -14.24 6.03 -9.54
C ASP A 92 -13.64 6.64 -10.83
N GLN A 93 -12.41 6.24 -11.15
CA GLN A 93 -11.63 6.72 -12.30
C GLN A 93 -11.31 5.58 -13.24
N ALA A 94 -11.32 5.84 -14.55
CA ALA A 94 -10.97 4.83 -15.54
C ALA A 94 -9.48 4.49 -15.52
N THR A 95 -8.61 5.51 -15.42
CA THR A 95 -7.15 5.34 -15.46
C THR A 95 -6.44 6.41 -14.64
N VAL A 96 -5.39 5.98 -13.94
CA VAL A 96 -4.43 6.86 -13.25
C VAL A 96 -3.04 6.56 -13.76
N THR A 97 -2.27 7.60 -14.08
CA THR A 97 -0.91 7.49 -14.61
C THR A 97 0.09 8.04 -13.60
N VAL A 98 1.08 7.22 -13.26
CA VAL A 98 2.28 7.65 -12.54
C VAL A 98 3.20 8.37 -13.52
N LYS A 99 3.73 9.53 -13.13
CA LYS A 99 4.68 10.31 -13.91
C LYS A 99 5.90 10.69 -13.07
N ILE A 100 7.02 10.81 -13.76
CA ILE A 100 8.29 11.30 -13.26
C ILE A 100 8.73 12.52 -14.09
N PRO A 101 9.65 13.37 -13.61
CA PRO A 101 10.26 14.40 -14.46
C PRO A 101 10.97 13.79 -15.67
N ARG A 102 11.17 14.60 -16.70
CA ARG A 102 12.08 14.24 -17.80
C ARG A 102 13.51 14.21 -17.28
N LEU A 103 14.23 13.14 -17.59
CA LEU A 103 15.63 12.90 -17.18
C LEU A 103 16.42 12.63 -18.46
N ASP A 104 17.25 13.57 -18.88
CA ASP A 104 17.97 13.48 -20.17
C ASP A 104 19.46 13.19 -19.99
N THR A 105 19.99 13.35 -18.78
CA THR A 105 21.41 13.15 -18.48
C THR A 105 21.67 12.07 -17.42
N PRO A 106 22.84 11.39 -17.47
CA PRO A 106 23.22 10.41 -16.45
C PRO A 106 23.24 10.98 -15.03
N GLN A 107 23.59 12.26 -14.87
CA GLN A 107 23.60 12.94 -13.58
C GLN A 107 22.19 13.13 -13.02
N GLU A 108 21.23 13.50 -13.87
CA GLU A 108 19.82 13.64 -13.47
C GLU A 108 19.22 12.29 -13.06
N ILE A 109 19.52 11.24 -13.81
CA ILE A 109 19.08 9.86 -13.51
C ILE A 109 19.63 9.41 -12.17
N ASN A 110 20.94 9.56 -11.95
CA ASN A 110 21.57 9.22 -10.67
C ASN A 110 21.02 10.05 -9.50
N ARG A 111 20.75 11.35 -9.70
CA ARG A 111 20.16 12.20 -8.67
C ARG A 111 18.73 11.77 -8.34
N PHE A 112 17.93 11.49 -9.37
CA PHE A 112 16.56 11.02 -9.20
C PHE A 112 16.51 9.65 -8.52
N ALA A 113 17.39 8.72 -8.88
CA ALA A 113 17.43 7.40 -8.23
C ALA A 113 17.78 7.46 -6.73
N LYS A 114 18.60 8.43 -6.31
CA LYS A 114 18.92 8.66 -4.88
C LYS A 114 17.74 9.23 -4.09
N GLN A 115 16.93 10.07 -4.72
CA GLN A 115 15.79 10.75 -4.11
C GLN A 115 14.60 10.74 -5.09
N PRO A 116 13.98 9.57 -5.30
CA PRO A 116 12.89 9.44 -6.27
C PRO A 116 11.63 10.11 -5.74
N TYR A 117 10.86 10.69 -6.66
CA TYR A 117 9.51 11.19 -6.37
C TYR A 117 8.61 10.96 -7.56
N PHE A 118 7.34 10.70 -7.29
CA PHE A 118 6.34 10.33 -8.28
C PHE A 118 5.16 11.28 -8.21
N LYS A 119 4.48 11.50 -9.32
CA LYS A 119 3.23 12.25 -9.38
C LYS A 119 2.17 11.39 -10.03
N LEU A 120 0.95 11.42 -9.50
CA LEU A 120 -0.18 10.67 -10.05
C LEU A 120 -1.11 11.66 -10.74
N TYR A 121 -1.64 11.25 -11.89
CA TYR A 121 -2.59 12.03 -12.66
C TYR A 121 -3.78 11.16 -13.05
N ASN A 122 -4.98 11.68 -12.90
CA ASN A 122 -6.19 11.06 -13.42
C ASN A 122 -6.25 11.22 -14.94
N ASP A 123 -7.17 10.49 -15.57
CA ASP A 123 -7.42 10.54 -17.02
C ASP A 123 -7.81 11.95 -17.51
N ASP A 124 -8.48 12.74 -16.67
CA ASP A 124 -8.83 14.15 -16.93
C ASP A 124 -7.63 15.12 -16.85
N GLY A 125 -6.44 14.62 -16.50
CA GLY A 125 -5.22 15.41 -16.34
C GLY A 125 -5.07 16.10 -14.99
N SER A 126 -6.04 15.96 -14.07
CA SER A 126 -5.93 16.46 -12.70
C SER A 126 -4.86 15.68 -11.92
N GLN A 127 -4.06 16.38 -11.11
CA GLN A 127 -3.04 15.75 -10.28
C GLN A 127 -3.67 15.21 -9.00
N LEU A 128 -3.43 13.93 -8.71
CA LEU A 128 -3.87 13.27 -7.49
C LEU A 128 -2.91 13.57 -6.33
N ALA A 129 -3.48 13.79 -5.14
CA ALA A 129 -2.70 13.90 -3.92
C ALA A 129 -2.07 12.54 -3.57
N VAL A 130 -0.77 12.54 -3.28
CA VAL A 130 -0.03 11.33 -2.95
C VAL A 130 0.98 11.60 -1.84
N GLU A 131 0.94 10.77 -0.81
CA GLU A 131 1.97 10.71 0.22
C GLU A 131 3.02 9.67 -0.19
N GLN A 132 4.29 9.99 0.03
CA GLN A 132 5.40 9.20 -0.48
C GLN A 132 6.45 9.01 0.59
N LYS A 133 6.93 7.78 0.76
CA LYS A 133 7.99 7.46 1.71
C LYS A 133 8.99 6.50 1.08
N VAL A 134 10.26 6.90 1.05
CA VAL A 134 11.35 6.00 0.63
C VAL A 134 11.55 4.93 1.69
N ILE A 135 11.58 3.67 1.27
CA ILE A 135 11.80 2.52 2.14
C ILE A 135 13.27 2.11 2.06
N SER A 136 13.97 2.22 3.18
CA SER A 136 15.33 1.70 3.30
C SER A 136 15.31 0.17 3.26
N MET A 137 16.05 -0.41 2.33
CA MET A 137 16.19 -1.86 2.23
C MET A 137 17.50 -2.32 2.86
N THR A 138 17.42 -3.33 3.72
CA THR A 138 18.59 -4.01 4.29
C THR A 138 18.68 -5.40 3.66
N GLY A 139 19.23 -5.51 2.44
CA GLY A 139 19.34 -6.79 1.74
C GLY A 139 19.40 -6.68 0.21
N SER A 140 19.47 -7.82 -0.46
CA SER A 140 19.48 -7.87 -1.94
C SER A 140 18.07 -7.61 -2.51
N PRO A 141 17.92 -6.64 -3.45
CA PRO A 141 16.64 -6.38 -4.12
C PRO A 141 16.05 -7.58 -4.87
N LEU A 142 16.89 -8.56 -5.25
CA LEU A 142 16.48 -9.77 -5.98
C LEU A 142 15.83 -10.83 -5.08
N LEU A 143 16.18 -10.83 -3.78
CA LEU A 143 15.67 -11.80 -2.81
C LEU A 143 14.58 -11.20 -1.90
N THR A 144 14.21 -9.95 -2.16
CA THR A 144 13.23 -9.23 -1.33
C THR A 144 11.82 -9.62 -1.71
N ASP A 145 11.01 -10.02 -0.72
CA ASP A 145 9.57 -10.11 -0.88
C ASP A 145 8.94 -8.71 -0.69
N TYR A 146 8.61 -8.07 -1.81
CA TYR A 146 8.03 -6.73 -1.80
C TYR A 146 6.61 -6.69 -1.23
N ASN A 147 5.85 -7.80 -1.31
CA ASN A 147 4.52 -7.87 -0.70
C ASN A 147 4.65 -7.89 0.83
N GLN A 148 5.62 -8.64 1.36
CA GLN A 148 5.95 -8.62 2.78
C GLN A 148 6.49 -7.24 3.21
N LEU A 149 7.42 -6.66 2.45
CA LEU A 149 7.97 -5.33 2.72
C LEU A 149 6.87 -4.26 2.78
N LEU A 150 5.90 -4.31 1.86
CA LEU A 150 4.74 -3.42 1.88
C LEU A 150 3.91 -3.61 3.15
N ASN A 151 3.63 -4.85 3.54
CA ASN A 151 2.86 -5.14 4.74
C ASN A 151 3.53 -4.65 6.02
N GLU A 152 4.86 -4.78 6.13
CA GLU A 152 5.66 -4.27 7.24
C GLU A 152 5.72 -2.73 7.24
N SER A 153 5.85 -2.13 6.06
CA SER A 153 5.93 -0.67 5.90
C SER A 153 4.62 0.07 6.20
N VAL A 154 3.49 -0.64 6.11
CA VAL A 154 2.12 -0.12 6.33
C VAL A 154 1.68 -0.24 7.81
N GLY A 155 2.49 -0.85 8.69
CA GLY A 155 2.19 -0.98 10.11
C GLY A 155 2.23 0.34 10.90
N ALA A 156 1.07 1.00 11.01
CA ALA A 156 0.65 2.18 11.80
C ALA A 156 0.08 3.31 10.92
N THR A 157 -1.26 3.36 10.92
CA THR A 157 -2.18 4.42 10.46
C THR A 157 -2.57 4.45 8.98
N VAL A 158 -3.65 3.74 8.67
CA VAL A 158 -4.66 4.15 7.69
C VAL A 158 -5.56 5.14 8.43
N VAL A 159 -5.50 6.42 8.10
CA VAL A 159 -6.56 7.37 8.47
C VAL A 159 -7.60 7.35 7.36
N PRO A 160 -8.80 6.76 7.56
CA PRO A 160 -9.89 7.02 6.66
C PRO A 160 -10.32 8.47 6.79
N VAL A 161 -10.10 9.27 5.73
CA VAL A 161 -10.73 10.58 5.56
C VAL A 161 -12.23 10.32 5.37
N THR A 162 -12.94 10.25 6.49
CA THR A 162 -14.40 10.37 6.47
C THR A 162 -14.71 11.87 6.52
N MET A 163 -15.51 12.29 5.55
CA MET A 163 -15.95 13.65 5.33
C MET A 163 -16.42 14.32 6.64
N VAL A 164 -15.75 15.40 7.04
CA VAL A 164 -16.17 16.25 8.15
C VAL A 164 -17.34 17.11 7.67
N LYS A 165 -18.57 16.70 8.01
CA LYS A 165 -19.67 17.63 8.25
C LYS A 165 -19.90 17.65 9.76
N ASN A 166 -19.58 18.78 10.37
CA ASN A 166 -19.80 19.10 11.79
C ASN A 166 -21.08 18.46 12.35
N THR A 167 -20.99 17.80 13.51
CA THR A 167 -21.37 18.35 14.82
C THR A 167 -20.96 17.37 15.92
N GLN A 168 -20.43 17.89 17.03
CA GLN A 168 -20.13 17.25 18.33
C GLN A 168 -18.79 16.49 18.50
N GLU A 169 -17.87 17.16 19.23
CA GLU A 169 -16.94 16.55 20.20
C GLU A 169 -17.69 15.66 21.21
N PRO A 170 -17.04 14.68 21.90
CA PRO A 170 -15.60 14.59 22.19
C PRO A 170 -14.96 13.23 21.87
N HIS A 171 -13.66 13.15 22.16
CA HIS A 171 -12.76 11.99 22.27
C HIS A 171 -11.70 11.90 21.15
N ALA A 172 -10.56 12.51 21.46
CA ALA A 172 -9.28 12.21 20.86
C ALA A 172 -8.92 10.73 21.05
N VAL A 173 -8.42 10.07 20.01
CA VAL A 173 -7.69 8.80 20.15
C VAL A 173 -6.41 8.90 19.34
N ASN A 174 -5.34 9.27 20.04
CA ASN A 174 -3.95 8.94 19.69
C ASN A 174 -3.84 7.44 19.39
N PRO A 175 -3.14 6.99 18.33
CA PRO A 175 -2.42 5.74 18.42
C PRO A 175 -1.19 6.02 19.27
N ALA A 176 -1.36 5.97 20.58
CA ALA A 176 -0.21 5.84 21.46
C ALA A 176 0.42 4.49 21.11
N VAL A 177 1.52 4.52 20.33
CA VAL A 177 2.66 3.73 20.76
C VAL A 177 2.91 4.18 22.18
N THR A 178 2.44 3.40 23.15
CA THR A 178 2.94 3.56 24.50
C THR A 178 4.42 3.23 24.40
N GLN A 179 5.25 4.25 24.18
CA GLN A 179 6.59 4.22 24.73
C GLN A 179 6.37 3.93 26.19
N ILE A 180 6.66 2.70 26.60
CA ILE A 180 6.69 2.38 28.00
C ILE A 180 7.88 3.16 28.51
N ASP A 181 7.62 4.24 29.23
CA ASP A 181 8.66 5.08 29.80
C ASP A 181 9.38 4.25 30.88
N THR A 182 10.49 3.64 30.51
CA THR A 182 11.28 2.77 31.41
C THR A 182 12.16 3.57 32.37
N THR A 183 12.15 4.89 32.27
CA THR A 183 13.00 5.83 33.01
C THR A 183 12.73 5.83 34.53
N HIS A 184 11.63 5.24 35.01
CA HIS A 184 11.27 5.19 36.43
C HIS A 184 10.77 3.81 36.93
N LEU A 185 11.09 2.70 36.25
CA LEU A 185 10.66 1.37 36.67
C LEU A 185 11.70 0.71 37.60
N THR A 186 11.26 0.18 38.73
CA THR A 186 12.09 -0.73 39.53
C THR A 186 12.22 -2.08 38.81
N ALA A 187 13.29 -2.83 39.07
CA ALA A 187 13.53 -4.13 38.43
C ALA A 187 12.32 -5.08 38.52
N GLN A 188 11.61 -5.08 39.65
CA GLN A 188 10.41 -5.92 39.85
C GLN A 188 9.23 -5.49 38.97
N GLN A 189 9.08 -4.20 38.68
CA GLN A 189 8.01 -3.69 37.82
C GLN A 189 8.31 -3.97 36.33
N THR A 190 9.58 -3.92 35.96
CA THR A 190 10.05 -4.31 34.62
C THR A 190 9.78 -5.80 34.36
N ASP A 191 10.06 -6.66 35.34
CA ASP A 191 9.81 -8.10 35.21
C ASP A 191 8.31 -8.43 35.08
N GLN A 192 7.45 -7.76 35.85
CA GLN A 192 6.00 -7.94 35.75
C GLN A 192 5.45 -7.48 34.40
N LEU A 193 5.95 -6.35 33.90
CA LEU A 193 5.57 -5.84 32.58
C LEU A 193 5.97 -6.82 31.47
N LEU A 194 7.17 -7.38 31.53
CA LEU A 194 7.65 -8.33 30.54
C LEU A 194 6.78 -9.61 30.53
N GLN A 195 6.40 -10.10 31.71
CA GLN A 195 5.47 -11.23 31.83
C GLN A 195 4.10 -10.91 31.23
N GLN A 196 3.57 -9.71 31.48
CA GLN A 196 2.28 -9.28 30.97
C GLN A 196 2.27 -9.12 29.44
N LEU A 197 3.36 -8.60 28.86
CA LEU A 197 3.53 -8.48 27.41
C LEU A 197 3.65 -9.86 26.75
N TYR A 198 4.37 -10.79 27.37
CA TYR A 198 4.48 -12.16 26.88
C TYR A 198 3.13 -12.91 26.90
N GLN A 199 2.32 -12.71 27.94
CA GLN A 199 0.97 -13.30 28.02
C GLN A 199 0.00 -12.72 26.99
N GLN A 200 0.11 -11.43 26.65
CA GLN A 200 -0.73 -10.82 25.62
C GLN A 200 -0.29 -11.16 24.19
N ALA A 201 0.98 -11.54 24.00
CA ALA A 201 1.51 -11.92 22.69
C ALA A 201 0.88 -13.21 22.15
N ASN A 202 0.70 -13.27 20.83
CA ASN A 202 0.18 -14.46 20.14
C ASN A 202 1.26 -15.56 19.96
N LYS A 203 0.86 -16.75 19.51
CA LYS A 203 1.74 -17.94 19.43
C LYS A 203 3.00 -17.71 18.57
N ALA A 204 2.89 -16.97 17.47
CA ALA A 204 4.03 -16.66 16.60
C ALA A 204 4.99 -15.66 17.28
N GLN A 205 4.44 -14.63 17.93
CA GLN A 205 5.21 -13.62 18.65
C GLN A 205 5.97 -14.21 19.85
N ARG A 206 5.31 -15.08 20.64
CA ARG A 206 5.97 -15.80 21.75
C ARG A 206 7.13 -16.66 21.27
N LYS A 207 6.97 -17.37 20.14
CA LYS A 207 8.03 -18.22 19.57
C LYS A 207 9.25 -17.40 19.15
N ASN A 208 9.03 -16.23 18.56
CA ASN A 208 10.13 -15.32 18.18
C ASN A 208 10.82 -14.74 19.42
N PHE A 209 10.07 -14.40 20.46
CA PHE A 209 10.63 -13.90 21.73
C PHE A 209 11.51 -14.95 22.43
N ILE A 210 11.03 -16.20 22.57
CA ILE A 210 11.81 -17.28 23.19
C ILE A 210 13.06 -17.63 22.37
N ARG A 211 12.96 -17.59 21.04
CA ARG A 211 14.14 -17.82 20.17
C ARG A 211 15.23 -16.79 20.41
N TRP A 212 14.87 -15.52 20.53
CA TRP A 212 15.80 -14.45 20.87
C TRP A 212 16.37 -14.62 22.29
N ALA A 213 15.55 -14.97 23.28
CA ALA A 213 16.00 -15.14 24.66
C ALA A 213 16.97 -16.33 24.87
N LEU A 214 16.96 -17.31 23.95
CA LEU A 214 17.88 -18.47 23.97
C LEU A 214 19.20 -18.22 23.22
N GLU A 215 19.30 -17.11 22.48
CA GLU A 215 20.52 -16.67 21.78
C GLU A 215 21.39 -15.75 22.67
N LEU A 216 21.02 -15.58 23.95
CA LEU A 216 21.74 -14.83 24.99
C LEU A 216 22.80 -15.68 25.69
#